data_AF-A0A7S7L9C4-F1
#
_entry.id   AF-A0A7S7L9C4-F1
#
_cell.length_a   1.000
_cell.length_b   1.000
_cell.length_c   1.000
_cell.angle_alpha   90.00
_cell.angle_beta   90.00
_cell.angle_gamma   90.00
#
_symmetry.space_group_name_H-M   'P 1'
#
loop_
_entity.id
_entity.type
_entity.pdbx_description
1 polymer ?
#
loop_
_entity_poly.entity_id
_entity_poly.type
_entity_poly.pdbx_seq_one_letter_code
_entity_poly.pdbx_strand_id
1 'polypeptide(L)'
;MFQTMQQIEKQKGETVKLSPVLKPTWQIYEYYCLFKVVDIFKQLGHTLTSGLKENIINYYFEDSIPEGSKFILENDENVIHVWYDHYHANSAKESKDRGEYFYTPLAKKKPDLKVDFFKKKEGSLWHNGTVILDAKFSKFKDIYNSSYNNSISEQLVSYFSFFYIGEGNYSGGRPCVVRMLCLYAGDHSNPVITEKEPITYLRLFPTMQEDERVAVGERELLQIFQNILN
;
A
#
# COMPACT_ATOMS: atom_id res chain seq x y z
N MET A 1 -3.95 21.45 -12.72
CA MET A 1 -3.67 21.40 -11.26
C MET A 1 -3.58 22.82 -10.66
N PHE A 2 -2.72 23.72 -11.15
CA PHE A 2 -2.67 25.13 -10.68
C PHE A 2 -3.88 25.97 -11.13
N GLN A 3 -4.40 25.74 -12.34
CA GLN A 3 -5.61 26.44 -12.82
C GLN A 3 -6.87 26.04 -12.04
N THR A 4 -6.92 24.79 -11.55
CA THR A 4 -7.98 24.31 -10.66
C THR A 4 -7.85 24.93 -9.26
N MET A 5 -6.62 25.16 -8.77
CA MET A 5 -6.35 25.87 -7.52
C MET A 5 -6.85 27.32 -7.54
N GLN A 6 -6.62 28.06 -8.64
CA GLN A 6 -7.11 29.44 -8.79
C GLN A 6 -8.65 29.53 -8.90
N GLN A 7 -9.30 28.51 -9.47
CA GLN A 7 -10.77 28.47 -9.58
C GLN A 7 -11.44 28.20 -8.23
N ILE A 8 -10.83 27.37 -7.37
CA ILE A 8 -11.35 27.07 -6.03
C ILE A 8 -11.21 28.27 -5.09
N GLU A 9 -10.09 29.01 -5.17
CA GLU A 9 -9.91 30.26 -4.41
C GLU A 9 -10.92 31.34 -4.78
N LYS A 10 -11.35 31.40 -6.05
CA LYS A 10 -12.35 32.37 -6.52
C LYS A 10 -13.79 32.03 -6.13
N GLN A 11 -14.11 30.78 -5.78
CA GLN A 11 -15.49 30.34 -5.54
C GLN A 11 -15.91 30.30 -4.06
N LYS A 12 -14.98 30.29 -3.10
CA LYS A 12 -15.31 30.24 -1.66
C LYS A 12 -15.25 31.63 -1.03
N GLY A 13 -16.33 32.39 -1.20
CA GLY A 13 -16.57 33.70 -0.59
C GLY A 13 -16.91 33.68 0.91
N GLU A 14 -16.51 32.67 1.67
CA GLU A 14 -16.67 32.67 3.13
C GLU A 14 -15.43 32.10 3.82
N THR A 15 -14.99 32.85 4.82
CA THR A 15 -13.75 32.76 5.59
C THR A 15 -13.67 31.49 6.43
N VAL A 16 -13.55 30.32 5.81
CA VAL A 16 -13.00 29.15 6.52
C VAL A 16 -11.50 29.44 6.67
N LYS A 17 -11.05 29.82 7.88
CA LYS A 17 -9.64 29.77 8.23
C LYS A 17 -9.20 28.31 8.20
N LEU A 18 -8.88 27.80 7.02
CA LEU A 18 -8.18 26.55 6.81
C LEU A 18 -6.79 26.75 7.42
N SER A 19 -6.59 26.30 8.65
CA SER A 19 -5.25 26.13 9.21
C SER A 19 -4.71 24.84 8.63
N PRO A 20 -3.77 24.85 7.67
CA PRO A 20 -3.25 23.61 7.11
C PRO A 20 -2.58 22.80 8.21
N VAL A 21 -3.08 21.59 8.46
CA VAL A 21 -2.36 20.62 9.29
C VAL A 21 -1.11 20.23 8.52
N LEU A 22 0.06 20.64 9.02
CA LEU A 22 1.35 20.26 8.45
C LEU A 22 1.60 18.77 8.72
N LYS A 23 1.29 17.92 7.74
CA LYS A 23 1.58 16.48 7.79
C LYS A 23 3.09 16.25 7.61
N PRO A 24 3.71 15.33 8.37
CA PRO A 24 5.09 14.93 8.13
C PRO A 24 5.29 14.40 6.70
N THR A 25 6.43 14.70 6.08
CA THR A 25 6.73 14.31 4.69
C THR A 25 6.61 12.80 4.45
N TRP A 26 6.99 11.98 5.44
CA TRP A 26 6.89 10.53 5.36
C TRP A 26 5.43 10.06 5.23
N GLN A 27 4.50 10.68 5.97
CA GLN A 27 3.08 10.33 5.92
C GLN A 27 2.45 10.75 4.59
N ILE A 28 2.85 11.90 4.05
CA ILE A 28 2.45 12.33 2.70
C ILE A 28 2.91 11.30 1.65
N TYR A 29 4.11 10.77 1.81
CA TYR A 29 4.66 9.77 0.92
C TYR A 29 3.93 8.41 1.04
N GLU A 30 3.55 7.98 2.23
CA GLU A 30 2.68 6.81 2.43
C GLU A 30 1.33 6.96 1.71
N TYR A 31 0.67 8.12 1.84
CA TYR A 31 -0.57 8.41 1.14
C TYR A 31 -0.40 8.38 -0.37
N TYR A 32 0.70 8.95 -0.88
CA TYR A 32 1.04 8.85 -2.29
C TYR A 32 1.15 7.40 -2.75
N CYS A 33 1.86 6.55 -2.01
CA CYS A 33 1.98 5.12 -2.30
C CYS A 33 0.61 4.41 -2.29
N LEU A 34 -0.23 4.68 -1.28
CA LEU A 34 -1.59 4.13 -1.17
C LEU A 34 -2.45 4.48 -2.39
N PHE A 35 -2.49 5.75 -2.78
CA PHE A 35 -3.28 6.16 -3.93
C PHE A 35 -2.74 5.56 -5.22
N LYS A 36 -1.42 5.43 -5.37
CA LYS A 36 -0.83 4.74 -6.51
C LYS A 36 -1.20 3.26 -6.57
N VAL A 37 -1.21 2.55 -5.46
CA VAL A 37 -1.66 1.16 -5.41
C VAL A 37 -3.14 1.04 -5.83
N VAL A 38 -4.01 1.88 -5.27
CA VAL A 38 -5.44 1.91 -5.62
C VAL A 38 -5.65 2.23 -7.11
N ASP A 39 -4.94 3.22 -7.64
CA ASP A 39 -5.07 3.63 -9.04
C ASP A 39 -4.53 2.56 -10.01
N ILE A 40 -3.46 1.85 -9.65
CA ILE A 40 -2.97 0.72 -10.46
C ILE A 40 -4.03 -0.38 -10.54
N PHE A 41 -4.71 -0.71 -9.43
CA PHE A 41 -5.79 -1.72 -9.51
C PHE A 41 -6.97 -1.26 -10.37
N LYS A 42 -7.28 0.05 -10.38
CA LYS A 42 -8.25 0.62 -11.34
C LYS A 42 -7.78 0.48 -12.79
N GLN A 43 -6.50 0.72 -13.07
CA GLN A 43 -5.91 0.50 -14.40
C GLN A 43 -5.97 -0.97 -14.81
N LEU A 44 -5.87 -1.90 -13.86
CA LEU A 44 -6.05 -3.34 -14.05
C LEU A 44 -7.54 -3.76 -14.10
N GLY A 45 -8.46 -2.83 -14.29
CA GLY A 45 -9.89 -3.10 -14.50
C GLY A 45 -10.70 -3.37 -13.22
N HIS A 46 -10.18 -3.07 -12.03
CA HIS A 46 -10.95 -3.21 -10.79
C HIS A 46 -11.71 -1.92 -10.45
N THR A 47 -12.92 -2.08 -9.92
CA THR A 47 -13.75 -0.97 -9.45
C THR A 47 -13.68 -0.88 -7.93
N LEU A 48 -13.50 0.33 -7.38
CA LEU A 48 -13.55 0.56 -5.94
C LEU A 48 -14.99 0.43 -5.41
N THR A 49 -15.28 -0.65 -4.68
CA THR A 49 -16.62 -0.95 -4.15
C THR A 49 -16.82 -0.44 -2.71
N SER A 50 -15.74 -0.39 -1.93
CA SER A 50 -15.72 0.10 -0.55
C SER A 50 -14.39 0.81 -0.22
N GLY A 51 -14.43 1.72 0.75
CA GLY A 51 -13.31 2.59 1.15
C GLY A 51 -13.71 4.06 1.09
N LEU A 52 -12.74 4.96 1.03
CA LEU A 52 -13.01 6.41 0.92
C LEU A 52 -13.57 6.73 -0.48
N LYS A 53 -14.90 6.87 -0.56
CA LYS A 53 -15.65 7.15 -1.80
C LYS A 53 -15.67 8.63 -2.19
N GLU A 54 -15.46 9.54 -1.23
CA GLU A 54 -15.67 10.98 -1.43
C GLU A 54 -14.37 11.78 -1.26
N ASN A 55 -14.11 12.64 -2.26
CA ASN A 55 -13.09 13.67 -2.30
C ASN A 55 -11.87 13.39 -1.42
N ILE A 56 -11.00 12.49 -1.88
CA ILE A 56 -9.64 12.25 -1.36
C ILE A 56 -8.90 13.56 -1.06
N ILE A 57 -9.19 14.60 -1.84
CA ILE A 57 -8.73 15.98 -1.65
C ILE A 57 -9.11 16.52 -0.25
N ASN A 58 -10.35 16.35 0.19
CA ASN A 58 -10.79 16.85 1.50
C ASN A 58 -10.09 16.11 2.64
N TYR A 59 -9.87 14.79 2.55
CA TYR A 59 -9.01 14.10 3.51
C TYR A 59 -7.56 14.63 3.41
N TYR A 60 -7.00 14.75 2.21
CA TYR A 60 -5.66 15.29 2.06
C TYR A 60 -5.47 16.67 2.71
N PHE A 61 -6.49 17.56 2.69
CA PHE A 61 -6.41 18.91 3.23
C PHE A 61 -6.96 19.10 4.66
N GLU A 62 -7.93 18.28 5.10
CA GLU A 62 -8.68 18.48 6.35
C GLU A 62 -8.49 17.32 7.35
N ASP A 63 -8.36 16.06 6.88
CA ASP A 63 -8.34 14.87 7.76
C ASP A 63 -7.27 13.81 7.39
N SER A 64 -6.51 13.28 8.34
CA SER A 64 -5.66 12.09 8.07
C SER A 64 -6.51 10.90 7.58
N ILE A 65 -5.97 10.08 6.67
CA ILE A 65 -6.59 8.78 6.36
C ILE A 65 -6.55 7.97 7.66
N PRO A 66 -7.69 7.49 8.18
CA PRO A 66 -7.71 6.76 9.44
C PRO A 66 -6.84 5.50 9.37
N GLU A 67 -6.07 5.23 10.43
CA GLU A 67 -5.37 3.95 10.59
C GLU A 67 -6.37 2.80 10.50
N GLY A 68 -5.96 1.70 9.88
CA GLY A 68 -6.83 0.54 9.66
C GLY A 68 -7.83 0.70 8.52
N SER A 69 -7.77 1.78 7.73
CA SER A 69 -8.62 1.96 6.56
C SER A 69 -8.48 0.81 5.56
N LYS A 70 -9.62 0.35 5.05
CA LYS A 70 -9.70 -0.73 4.05
C LYS A 70 -10.36 -0.23 2.77
N PHE A 71 -9.68 -0.43 1.65
CA PHE A 71 -10.20 -0.21 0.31
C PHE A 71 -10.46 -1.57 -0.33
N ILE A 72 -11.66 -1.76 -0.88
CA ILE A 72 -12.05 -3.00 -1.57
C ILE A 72 -12.21 -2.65 -3.05
N LEU A 73 -11.39 -3.28 -3.88
CA LEU A 73 -11.49 -3.18 -5.33
C LEU A 73 -11.86 -4.53 -5.92
N GLU A 74 -12.78 -4.54 -6.88
CA GLU A 74 -13.32 -5.78 -7.43
C GLU A 74 -13.46 -5.71 -8.94
N ASN A 75 -13.23 -6.84 -9.60
CA ASN A 75 -13.68 -7.11 -10.96
C ASN A 75 -14.46 -8.44 -10.98
N ASP A 76 -14.71 -8.99 -12.17
CA ASP A 76 -15.50 -10.22 -12.30
C ASP A 76 -14.81 -11.45 -11.69
N GLU A 77 -13.49 -11.46 -11.63
CA GLU A 77 -12.69 -12.62 -11.22
C GLU A 77 -12.09 -12.48 -9.82
N ASN A 78 -11.80 -11.25 -9.39
CA ASN A 78 -10.97 -10.97 -8.22
C ASN A 78 -11.60 -9.95 -7.28
N VAL A 79 -11.26 -10.08 -6.00
CA VAL A 79 -11.46 -9.08 -4.95
C VAL A 79 -10.12 -8.76 -4.33
N ILE A 80 -9.79 -7.48 -4.25
CA ILE A 80 -8.55 -6.96 -3.70
C ILE A 80 -8.87 -6.13 -2.47
N HIS A 81 -8.28 -6.49 -1.34
CA HIS A 81 -8.31 -5.66 -0.15
C HIS A 81 -6.98 -4.92 -0.02
N VAL A 82 -7.01 -3.59 -0.06
CA VAL A 82 -5.86 -2.73 0.27
C VAL A 82 -6.10 -2.15 1.64
N TRP A 83 -5.24 -2.50 2.59
CA TRP A 83 -5.24 -1.97 3.95
C TRP A 83 -4.18 -0.88 4.08
N TYR A 84 -4.53 0.20 4.77
CA TYR A 84 -3.61 1.25 5.19
C TYR A 84 -3.41 1.21 6.70
N ASP A 85 -2.15 1.11 7.13
CA ASP A 85 -1.72 1.19 8.53
C ASP A 85 -2.59 0.35 9.49
N HIS A 86 -2.90 -0.89 9.11
CA HIS A 86 -3.82 -1.75 9.84
C HIS A 86 -3.10 -2.65 10.84
N TYR A 87 -3.55 -2.63 12.10
CA TYR A 87 -2.93 -3.39 13.18
C TYR A 87 -3.53 -4.80 13.31
N HIS A 88 -2.78 -5.81 12.87
CA HIS A 88 -3.26 -7.18 12.85
C HIS A 88 -3.19 -7.90 14.21
N ALA A 89 -4.01 -8.95 14.34
CA ALA A 89 -4.02 -9.87 15.47
C ALA A 89 -2.68 -10.62 15.64
N ASN A 90 -2.35 -10.98 16.88
CA ASN A 90 -1.15 -11.78 17.21
C ASN A 90 -1.33 -13.28 17.00
N SER A 91 -2.57 -13.75 16.92
CA SER A 91 -2.86 -15.19 16.87
C SER A 91 -4.12 -15.48 16.06
N ALA A 92 -4.24 -16.71 15.59
CA ALA A 92 -5.43 -17.21 14.92
C ALA A 92 -6.69 -17.09 15.80
N LYS A 93 -6.56 -17.25 17.12
CA LYS A 93 -7.66 -17.08 18.06
C LYS A 93 -8.10 -15.62 18.11
N GLU A 94 -7.15 -14.72 18.34
CA GLU A 94 -7.43 -13.27 18.39
C GLU A 94 -8.01 -12.75 17.07
N SER A 95 -7.54 -13.21 15.91
CA SER A 95 -8.15 -12.82 14.64
C SER A 95 -9.61 -13.23 14.55
N LYS A 96 -9.96 -14.46 14.98
CA LYS A 96 -11.37 -14.92 14.99
C LYS A 96 -12.23 -14.09 15.93
N ASP A 97 -11.71 -13.78 17.12
CA ASP A 97 -12.42 -12.96 18.12
C ASP A 97 -12.70 -11.54 17.59
N ARG A 98 -11.84 -11.02 16.70
CA ARG A 98 -11.99 -9.73 16.00
C ARG A 98 -12.84 -9.79 14.73
N GLY A 99 -13.25 -10.98 14.27
CA GLY A 99 -13.89 -11.16 12.97
C GLY A 99 -12.94 -10.91 11.78
N GLU A 100 -11.63 -11.06 12.02
CA GLU A 100 -10.57 -10.95 11.02
C GLU A 100 -10.06 -12.35 10.63
N TYR A 101 -9.38 -12.43 9.48
CA TYR A 101 -8.81 -13.69 8.98
C TYR A 101 -7.29 -13.70 8.91
N PHE A 102 -6.63 -12.59 9.24
CA PHE A 102 -5.17 -12.46 9.15
C PHE A 102 -4.57 -12.25 10.53
N TYR A 103 -3.41 -12.86 10.76
CA TYR A 103 -2.64 -12.67 11.99
C TYR A 103 -1.13 -12.82 11.73
N THR A 104 -0.33 -12.37 12.67
CA THR A 104 1.11 -12.68 12.72
C THR A 104 1.54 -12.82 14.18
N PRO A 105 2.37 -13.81 14.54
CA PRO A 105 2.88 -13.94 15.91
C PRO A 105 3.97 -12.91 16.25
N LEU A 106 4.44 -12.15 15.26
CA LEU A 106 5.53 -11.19 15.44
C LEU A 106 5.01 -9.84 15.91
N ALA A 107 5.84 -9.11 16.66
CA ALA A 107 5.49 -7.78 17.18
C ALA A 107 5.24 -6.75 16.05
N LYS A 108 5.90 -6.92 14.91
CA LYS A 108 5.77 -6.08 13.71
C LYS A 108 4.57 -6.55 12.88
N LYS A 109 3.42 -5.96 13.14
CA LYS A 109 2.13 -6.39 12.58
C LYS A 109 1.23 -5.28 12.08
N LYS A 110 1.83 -4.11 11.87
CA LYS A 110 1.19 -2.93 11.30
C LYS A 110 2.06 -2.44 10.14
N PRO A 111 1.94 -3.07 8.95
CA PRO A 111 2.61 -2.57 7.75
C PRO A 111 1.94 -1.29 7.27
N ASP A 112 2.71 -0.42 6.60
CA ASP A 112 2.18 0.82 6.02
C ASP A 112 1.04 0.50 5.03
N LEU A 113 1.23 -0.53 4.19
CA LEU A 113 0.19 -1.08 3.34
C LEU A 113 0.24 -2.62 3.28
N LYS A 114 -0.94 -3.22 3.16
CA LYS A 114 -1.11 -4.66 2.90
C LYS A 114 -2.17 -4.87 1.84
N VAL A 115 -1.83 -5.65 0.83
CA VAL A 115 -2.71 -5.98 -0.30
C VAL A 115 -3.00 -7.46 -0.28
N ASP A 116 -4.26 -7.81 -0.09
CA ASP A 116 -4.74 -9.18 -0.09
C ASP A 116 -5.48 -9.48 -1.39
N PHE A 117 -5.10 -10.58 -2.04
CA PHE A 117 -5.65 -11.02 -3.32
C PHE A 117 -6.61 -12.19 -3.08
N PHE A 118 -7.84 -12.08 -3.57
CA PHE A 118 -8.83 -13.14 -3.51
C PHE A 118 -9.38 -13.42 -4.91
N LYS A 119 -9.49 -14.70 -5.28
CA LYS A 119 -10.22 -15.15 -6.47
C LYS A 119 -11.67 -15.46 -6.08
N LYS A 120 -12.63 -15.01 -6.88
CA LYS A 120 -14.06 -15.35 -6.72
C LYS A 120 -14.26 -16.80 -7.20
N LYS A 121 -14.70 -17.70 -6.32
CA LYS A 121 -14.96 -19.11 -6.64
C LYS A 121 -16.27 -19.55 -6.02
N GLU A 122 -17.24 -20.02 -6.82
CA GLU A 122 -18.49 -20.64 -6.34
C GLU A 122 -19.23 -19.85 -5.24
N GLY A 123 -19.16 -18.51 -5.29
CA GLY A 123 -19.78 -17.63 -4.29
C GLY A 123 -18.96 -17.38 -3.02
N SER A 124 -17.75 -17.92 -2.90
CA SER A 124 -16.78 -17.61 -1.84
C SER A 124 -15.54 -16.87 -2.37
N LEU A 125 -14.79 -16.27 -1.45
CA LEU A 125 -13.51 -15.61 -1.74
C LEU A 125 -12.36 -16.53 -1.35
N TRP A 126 -11.61 -16.98 -2.35
CA TRP A 126 -10.45 -17.85 -2.18
C TRP A 126 -9.16 -17.02 -2.11
N HIS A 127 -8.49 -16.99 -0.97
CA HIS A 127 -7.25 -16.23 -0.80
C HIS A 127 -6.13 -16.80 -1.70
N ASN A 128 -5.53 -15.93 -2.51
CA ASN A 128 -4.52 -16.26 -3.52
C ASN A 128 -3.14 -15.70 -3.19
N GLY A 129 -2.99 -14.98 -2.08
CA GLY A 129 -1.71 -14.40 -1.65
C GLY A 129 -1.86 -13.01 -1.08
N THR A 130 -0.80 -12.54 -0.42
CA THR A 130 -0.72 -11.19 0.16
C THR A 130 0.59 -10.54 -0.26
N VAL A 131 0.54 -9.25 -0.59
CA VAL A 131 1.72 -8.40 -0.76
C VAL A 131 1.74 -7.38 0.36
N ILE A 132 2.91 -7.20 0.97
CA ILE A 132 3.16 -6.13 1.94
C ILE A 132 3.94 -5.03 1.24
N LEU A 133 3.54 -3.78 1.45
CA LEU A 133 4.29 -2.62 0.98
C LEU A 133 4.62 -1.72 2.18
N ASP A 134 5.88 -1.35 2.29
CA ASP A 134 6.40 -0.50 3.36
C ASP A 134 7.10 0.70 2.69
N ALA A 135 6.64 1.91 3.00
CA ALA A 135 7.00 3.14 2.31
C ALA A 135 8.09 3.89 3.09
N LYS A 136 9.22 4.13 2.44
CA LYS A 136 10.37 4.87 3.00
C LYS A 136 10.67 6.12 2.19
N PHE A 137 10.36 7.30 2.75
CA PHE A 137 10.80 8.57 2.18
C PHE A 137 12.30 8.80 2.47
N SER A 138 13.16 8.01 1.81
CA SER A 138 14.61 7.99 2.05
C SER A 138 15.36 7.53 0.79
N LYS A 139 16.68 7.73 0.77
CA LYS A 139 17.54 7.21 -0.30
C LYS A 139 17.81 5.73 -0.08
N PHE A 140 18.08 5.00 -1.16
CA PHE A 140 18.32 3.55 -1.08
C PHE A 140 19.42 3.18 -0.08
N LYS A 141 20.54 3.90 -0.07
CA LYS A 141 21.68 3.68 0.84
C LYS A 141 21.35 3.84 2.33
N ASP A 142 20.29 4.58 2.65
CA ASP A 142 19.84 4.82 4.03
C ASP A 142 18.90 3.70 4.51
N ILE A 143 18.33 2.95 3.56
CA ILE A 143 17.41 1.84 3.80
C ILE A 143 18.16 0.51 3.79
N TYR A 144 19.01 0.30 2.78
CA TYR A 144 19.77 -0.93 2.58
C TYR A 144 21.27 -0.67 2.72
N ASN A 145 21.92 -1.49 3.54
CA ASN A 145 23.37 -1.64 3.58
C ASN A 145 23.74 -3.11 3.38
N SER A 146 24.91 -3.38 2.78
CA SER A 146 25.36 -4.75 2.51
C SER A 146 25.73 -5.54 3.76
N SER A 147 25.75 -4.90 4.93
CA SER A 147 26.13 -5.51 6.20
C SER A 147 25.02 -6.35 6.83
N TYR A 148 23.85 -6.50 6.18
CA TYR A 148 22.70 -7.36 6.54
C TYR A 148 22.09 -7.20 7.96
N ASN A 149 22.73 -6.46 8.87
CA ASN A 149 22.30 -6.25 10.24
C ASN A 149 21.81 -4.81 10.45
N ASN A 150 20.77 -4.40 9.72
CA ASN A 150 20.06 -3.18 10.06
C ASN A 150 18.61 -3.48 10.45
N SER A 151 18.11 -2.76 11.45
CA SER A 151 16.78 -2.96 12.04
C SER A 151 15.64 -2.81 11.02
N ILE A 152 15.89 -2.07 9.94
CA ILE A 152 14.97 -1.92 8.81
C ILE A 152 14.79 -3.25 8.07
N SER A 153 15.89 -3.91 7.68
CA SER A 153 15.83 -5.18 6.97
C SER A 153 15.18 -6.27 7.83
N GLU A 154 15.48 -6.31 9.13
CA GLU A 154 14.83 -7.22 10.08
C GLU A 154 13.31 -6.98 10.16
N GLN A 155 12.89 -5.72 10.26
CA GLN A 155 11.47 -5.36 10.24
C GLN A 155 10.81 -5.80 8.93
N LEU A 156 11.44 -5.50 7.80
CA LEU A 156 10.91 -5.80 6.48
C LEU A 156 10.79 -7.32 6.24
N VAL A 157 11.78 -8.11 6.66
CA VAL A 157 11.74 -9.58 6.60
C VAL A 157 10.66 -10.16 7.52
N SER A 158 10.42 -9.55 8.68
CA SER A 158 9.41 -10.04 9.64
C SER A 158 8.00 -10.10 9.04
N TYR A 159 7.68 -9.24 8.07
CA TYR A 159 6.37 -9.23 7.41
C TYR A 159 6.07 -10.48 6.60
N PHE A 160 7.06 -11.31 6.26
CA PHE A 160 6.79 -12.62 5.65
C PHE A 160 6.04 -13.58 6.59
N SER A 161 6.04 -13.33 7.91
CA SER A 161 5.38 -14.19 8.92
C SER A 161 3.91 -13.83 9.16
N PHE A 162 3.19 -13.47 8.10
CA PHE A 162 1.74 -13.26 8.13
C PHE A 162 1.00 -14.52 7.71
N PHE A 163 -0.11 -14.83 8.36
CA PHE A 163 -0.88 -16.04 8.16
C PHE A 163 -2.35 -15.72 7.90
N TYR A 164 -3.03 -16.63 7.21
CA TYR A 164 -4.45 -16.52 6.87
C TYR A 164 -5.21 -17.77 7.33
N ILE A 165 -6.38 -17.59 7.94
CA ILE A 165 -7.19 -18.67 8.53
C ILE A 165 -8.49 -18.99 7.76
N GLY A 166 -8.75 -18.31 6.64
CA GLY A 166 -9.90 -18.61 5.77
C GLY A 166 -9.58 -19.63 4.68
N GLU A 167 -10.43 -19.69 3.66
CA GLU A 167 -10.25 -20.56 2.49
C GLU A 167 -9.27 -19.95 1.47
N GLY A 168 -8.34 -20.74 0.96
CA GLY A 168 -7.30 -20.21 0.08
C GLY A 168 -6.10 -21.14 -0.09
N ASN A 169 -5.19 -20.73 -0.98
CA ASN A 169 -3.92 -21.42 -1.22
C ASN A 169 -3.00 -21.43 0.02
N TYR A 170 -3.21 -20.46 0.91
CA TYR A 170 -2.44 -20.27 2.14
C TYR A 170 -3.22 -20.64 3.41
N SER A 171 -4.33 -21.36 3.25
CA SER A 171 -5.04 -21.96 4.37
C SER A 171 -4.18 -23.03 5.05
N GLY A 172 -4.40 -23.25 6.35
CA GLY A 172 -3.73 -24.34 7.09
C GLY A 172 -2.36 -23.99 7.68
N GLY A 173 -2.12 -22.72 8.02
CA GLY A 173 -0.96 -22.32 8.83
C GLY A 173 0.32 -22.07 8.03
N ARG A 174 0.22 -21.89 6.71
CA ARG A 174 1.34 -21.42 5.87
C ARG A 174 1.39 -19.89 5.86
N PRO A 175 2.58 -19.28 5.84
CA PRO A 175 2.67 -17.84 5.65
C PRO A 175 2.08 -17.44 4.29
N CYS A 176 1.32 -16.34 4.26
CA CYS A 176 0.49 -15.95 3.13
C CYS A 176 1.08 -14.80 2.30
N VAL A 177 2.20 -14.22 2.74
CA VAL A 177 2.88 -13.12 2.04
C VAL A 177 3.77 -13.68 0.95
N VAL A 178 3.41 -13.38 -0.30
CA VAL A 178 4.11 -13.84 -1.51
C VAL A 178 5.20 -12.88 -1.95
N ARG A 179 5.11 -11.61 -1.53
CA ARG A 179 6.11 -10.59 -1.85
C ARG A 179 6.07 -9.46 -0.81
N MET A 180 7.25 -8.93 -0.49
CA MET A 180 7.40 -7.72 0.31
C MET A 180 8.12 -6.64 -0.50
N LEU A 181 7.45 -5.51 -0.68
CA LEU A 181 7.93 -4.36 -1.44
C LEU A 181 8.33 -3.22 -0.51
N CYS A 182 9.59 -2.82 -0.53
CA CYS A 182 10.02 -1.57 0.07
C CYS A 182 9.91 -0.46 -0.98
N LEU A 183 8.89 0.39 -0.85
CA LEU A 183 8.65 1.52 -1.74
C LEU A 183 9.46 2.72 -1.28
N TYR A 184 10.37 3.23 -2.09
CA TYR A 184 11.22 4.35 -1.67
C TYR A 184 11.28 5.49 -2.69
N ALA A 185 11.38 6.72 -2.17
CA ALA A 185 11.45 7.91 -3.02
C ALA A 185 12.75 7.94 -3.83
N GLY A 186 13.87 7.62 -3.16
CA GLY A 186 15.17 7.42 -3.78
C GLY A 186 15.76 8.66 -4.47
N ASP A 187 16.91 8.44 -5.11
CA ASP A 187 17.47 9.34 -6.11
C ASP A 187 17.68 8.56 -7.41
N HIS A 188 18.00 9.26 -8.51
CA HIS A 188 18.18 8.64 -9.83
C HIS A 188 19.43 7.75 -9.94
N SER A 189 20.16 7.51 -8.84
CA SER A 189 21.41 6.74 -8.86
C SER A 189 21.21 5.22 -8.92
N ASN A 190 20.02 4.73 -8.56
CA ASN A 190 19.71 3.30 -8.54
C ASN A 190 18.68 2.92 -9.62
N PRO A 191 18.70 1.66 -10.10
CA PRO A 191 17.62 1.11 -10.91
C PRO A 191 16.25 1.27 -10.24
N VAL A 192 15.19 1.25 -11.05
CA VAL A 192 13.82 1.37 -10.53
C VAL A 192 13.47 0.20 -9.61
N ILE A 193 13.85 -1.02 -9.99
CA ILE A 193 13.78 -2.21 -9.14
C ILE A 193 15.20 -2.65 -8.76
N THR A 194 15.41 -2.87 -7.47
CA THR A 194 16.59 -3.55 -6.93
C THR A 194 16.13 -4.74 -6.10
N GLU A 195 16.46 -5.95 -6.54
CA GLU A 195 16.16 -7.18 -5.80
C GLU A 195 17.29 -7.51 -4.83
N LYS A 196 16.93 -7.69 -3.56
CA LYS A 196 17.80 -8.17 -2.48
C LYS A 196 16.98 -9.15 -1.66
N GLU A 197 16.91 -10.37 -2.16
CA GLU A 197 16.08 -11.44 -1.59
C GLU A 197 16.18 -11.50 -0.06
N PRO A 198 15.04 -11.56 0.66
CA PRO A 198 13.68 -11.74 0.14
C PRO A 198 12.94 -10.44 -0.22
N ILE A 199 13.62 -9.29 -0.21
CA ILE A 199 13.01 -7.96 -0.35
C ILE A 199 13.17 -7.43 -1.78
N THR A 200 12.07 -6.96 -2.36
CA THR A 200 12.13 -6.13 -3.57
C THR A 200 12.09 -4.66 -3.17
N TYR A 201 13.13 -3.90 -3.53
CA TYR A 201 13.13 -2.46 -3.35
C TYR A 201 12.67 -1.79 -4.65
N LEU A 202 11.57 -1.05 -4.59
CA LEU A 202 10.97 -0.38 -5.74
C LEU A 202 11.00 1.13 -5.53
N ARG A 203 11.66 1.84 -6.46
CA ARG A 203 11.66 3.30 -6.45
C ARG A 203 10.34 3.81 -7.00
N LEU A 204 9.51 4.41 -6.15
CA LEU A 204 8.18 4.90 -6.50
C LEU A 204 8.05 6.37 -6.13
N PHE A 205 8.22 7.29 -7.08
CA PHE A 205 8.19 8.72 -6.77
C PHE A 205 7.75 9.57 -7.98
N PRO A 206 6.99 10.66 -7.79
CA PRO A 206 6.70 11.58 -8.88
C PRO A 206 7.97 12.37 -9.24
N THR A 207 8.30 12.41 -10.51
CA THR A 207 9.40 13.19 -11.07
C THR A 207 8.90 14.09 -12.20
N MET A 208 9.68 15.08 -12.59
CA MET A 208 9.43 15.91 -13.77
C MET A 208 10.31 15.39 -14.90
N GLN A 209 9.72 15.06 -16.05
CA GLN A 209 10.42 14.78 -17.30
C GLN A 209 9.82 15.65 -18.39
N GLU A 210 10.63 16.47 -19.06
CA GLU A 210 10.18 17.32 -20.19
C GLU A 210 8.90 18.12 -19.87
N ASP A 211 8.85 18.75 -18.69
CA ASP A 211 7.71 19.50 -18.14
C ASP A 211 6.44 18.67 -17.82
N GLU A 212 6.47 17.35 -18.02
CA GLU A 212 5.42 16.43 -17.61
C GLU A 212 5.73 15.75 -16.28
N ARG A 213 4.70 15.51 -15.47
CA ARG A 213 4.82 14.74 -14.23
C ARG A 213 4.73 13.26 -14.54
N VAL A 214 5.82 12.53 -14.32
CA VAL A 214 5.91 11.08 -14.52
C VAL A 214 6.06 10.40 -13.16
N ALA A 215 5.32 9.33 -12.92
CA ALA A 215 5.49 8.49 -11.73
C ALA A 215 6.50 7.37 -12.02
N VAL A 216 7.74 7.53 -11.54
CA VAL A 216 8.75 6.47 -11.63
C VAL A 216 8.28 5.26 -10.83
N GLY A 217 8.46 4.05 -11.36
CA GLY A 217 8.11 2.79 -10.69
C GLY A 217 6.66 2.35 -10.83
N GLU A 218 5.78 3.19 -11.40
CA GLU A 218 4.36 2.85 -11.58
C GLU A 218 4.18 1.65 -12.52
N ARG A 219 4.90 1.64 -13.65
CA ARG A 219 4.85 0.53 -14.61
C ARG A 219 5.34 -0.77 -14.00
N GLU A 220 6.43 -0.71 -13.25
CA GLU A 220 7.01 -1.86 -12.56
C GLU A 220 6.07 -2.41 -11.47
N LEU A 221 5.43 -1.53 -10.69
CA LEU A 221 4.42 -1.93 -9.70
C LEU A 221 3.20 -2.58 -10.36
N LEU A 222 2.73 -2.02 -11.48
CA LEU A 222 1.65 -2.59 -12.29
C LEU A 222 2.00 -4.00 -12.76
N GLN A 223 3.20 -4.20 -13.31
CA GLN A 223 3.66 -5.52 -13.75
C GLN A 223 3.74 -6.53 -12.59
N ILE A 224 4.22 -6.11 -11.41
CA ILE A 224 4.25 -6.97 -10.22
C ILE A 224 2.84 -7.42 -9.85
N PHE A 225 1.87 -6.51 -9.77
CA PHE A 225 0.50 -6.87 -9.43
C PHE A 225 -0.19 -7.70 -10.51
N GLN A 226 0.04 -7.39 -11.78
CA GLN A 226 -0.49 -8.16 -12.90
C GLN A 226 0.01 -9.61 -12.86
N ASN A 227 1.30 -9.83 -12.57
CA ASN A 227 1.88 -11.16 -12.45
C ASN A 227 1.32 -11.97 -11.26
N ILE A 228 0.81 -11.32 -10.21
CA ILE A 228 0.22 -11.98 -9.04
C ILE A 228 -1.25 -12.35 -9.28
N LEU A 229 -1.95 -11.56 -10.11
CA LEU A 229 -3.35 -11.79 -10.47
C LEU A 229 -3.53 -12.96 -11.43
N ASN A 230 -2.60 -13.10 -12.39
CA ASN A 230 -2.57 -14.21 -13.35
C ASN A 230 -2.29 -15.55 -12.64
#